data_AF-A3E3R3-F1
#
_entry.id   AF-A3E3R3-F1
#
_cell.length_a   1.000
_cell.length_b   1.000
_cell.length_c   1.000
_cell.angle_alpha   90.00
_cell.angle_beta   90.00
_cell.angle_gamma   90.00
#
_symmetry.space_group_name_H-M   'P 1'
#
loop_
_entity.id
_entity.type
_entity.pdbx_description
1 polymer ?
#
loop_
_entity_poly.entity_id
_entity_poly.type
_entity_poly.pdbx_seq_one_letter_code
_entity_poly.pdbx_strand_id
1 'polypeptide(L)'
;MASVVNAKVAVSTYQAALKEKGVEGSVAERRAAVTGVSGAVKSECSPYVEDFFGCFQHRFQLSSCTDATVGKMLKCQEQFSRHLLATN
;
A
#
# COMPACT_ATOMS: atom_id res chain seq x y z
N MET A 1 0.63 14.79 3.52
CA MET A 1 0.36 14.27 2.16
C MET A 1 1.55 13.40 1.76
N ALA A 2 1.44 12.07 1.86
CA ALA A 2 2.45 11.17 1.29
C ALA A 2 2.06 10.97 -0.17
N SER A 3 2.75 11.63 -1.10
CA SER A 3 2.47 11.48 -2.53
C SER A 3 3.03 10.16 -3.05
N VAL A 4 2.41 9.64 -4.11
CA VAL A 4 2.91 8.50 -4.91
C VAL A 4 4.38 8.70 -5.31
N VAL A 5 4.75 9.95 -5.63
CA VAL A 5 6.12 10.34 -5.97
C VAL A 5 7.06 10.14 -4.79
N ASN A 6 6.70 10.62 -3.59
CA ASN A 6 7.51 10.44 -2.38
C ASN A 6 7.70 8.95 -2.04
N ALA A 7 6.65 8.14 -2.25
CA ALA A 7 6.73 6.69 -2.06
C ALA A 7 7.73 6.04 -3.05
N LYS A 8 7.69 6.42 -4.33
CA LYS A 8 8.65 5.91 -5.34
C LYS A 8 10.08 6.32 -5.03
N VAL A 9 10.30 7.56 -4.57
CA VAL A 9 11.62 8.04 -4.15
C VAL A 9 12.13 7.23 -2.95
N ALA A 10 11.28 6.99 -1.95
CA ALA A 10 11.68 6.19 -0.79
C ALA A 10 12.05 4.73 -1.17
N VAL A 11 11.33 4.13 -2.12
CA VAL A 11 11.64 2.80 -2.66
C VAL A 11 12.99 2.81 -3.40
N SER A 12 13.26 3.81 -4.25
CA SER A 12 14.54 3.89 -4.96
C SER A 12 15.71 4.15 -4.01
N THR A 13 15.54 4.98 -2.99
CA THR A 13 16.54 5.19 -1.94
C THR A 13 16.82 3.89 -1.17
N TYR A 14 15.79 3.12 -0.84
CA TYR A 14 15.97 1.81 -0.19
C TYR A 14 16.73 0.83 -1.09
N GLN A 15 16.45 0.79 -2.39
CA GLN A 15 17.18 -0.07 -3.32
C GLN A 15 18.66 0.31 -3.47
N ALA A 16 18.95 1.62 -3.50
CA ALA A 16 20.34 2.10 -3.51
C ALA A 16 21.06 1.69 -2.21
N ALA A 17 20.43 1.93 -1.06
CA ALA A 17 20.95 1.52 0.24
C ALA A 17 21.20 0.00 0.33
N LEU A 18 20.30 -0.82 -0.20
CA LEU A 18 20.47 -2.27 -0.25
C LEU A 18 21.72 -2.69 -1.03
N LYS A 19 22.05 -2.00 -2.13
CA LYS A 19 23.24 -2.28 -2.93
C LYS A 19 24.53 -1.87 -2.21
N GLU A 20 24.50 -0.81 -1.43
CA GLU A 20 25.69 -0.24 -0.78
C GLU A 20 26.03 -0.88 0.57
N LYS A 21 25.03 -1.03 1.44
CA LYS A 21 25.21 -1.43 2.85
C LYS A 21 24.44 -2.68 3.25
N GLY A 22 23.78 -3.35 2.30
CA GLY A 22 23.01 -4.56 2.55
C GLY A 22 21.76 -4.34 3.41
N VAL A 23 21.12 -5.43 3.81
CA VAL A 23 19.81 -5.41 4.49
C VAL A 23 19.89 -4.77 5.88
N GLU A 24 20.90 -5.14 6.68
CA GLU A 24 21.05 -4.64 8.05
C GLU A 24 21.40 -3.15 8.09
N GLY A 25 22.19 -2.67 7.13
CA GLY A 25 22.49 -1.24 7.01
C GLY A 25 21.29 -0.41 6.58
N SER A 26 20.31 -0.99 5.89
CA SER A 26 19.22 -0.28 5.20
C SER A 26 17.89 -0.22 5.99
N VAL A 27 17.93 -0.43 7.30
CA VAL A 27 16.71 -0.51 8.14
C VAL A 27 15.91 0.80 8.11
N ALA A 28 16.58 1.95 8.12
CA ALA A 28 15.92 3.25 8.11
C ALA A 28 15.21 3.51 6.77
N GLU A 29 15.89 3.24 5.65
CA GLU A 29 15.36 3.40 4.31
C GLU A 29 14.24 2.40 4.04
N ARG A 30 14.37 1.15 4.54
CA ARG A 30 13.29 0.16 4.51
C ARG A 30 12.05 0.69 5.21
N ARG A 31 12.21 1.27 6.41
CA ARG A 31 11.08 1.84 7.17
C ARG A 31 10.44 3.00 6.41
N ALA A 32 11.26 3.87 5.81
CA ALA A 32 10.78 4.98 5.00
C ALA A 32 10.00 4.49 3.76
N ALA A 33 10.53 3.49 3.05
CA ALA A 33 9.87 2.87 1.90
C ALA A 33 8.52 2.24 2.28
N VAL A 34 8.48 1.43 3.35
CA VAL A 34 7.23 0.83 3.84
C VAL A 34 6.21 1.89 4.28
N THR A 35 6.67 2.95 4.97
CA THR A 35 5.79 4.05 5.41
C THR A 35 5.23 4.82 4.20
N GLY A 36 6.08 5.10 3.21
CA GLY A 36 5.67 5.77 1.97
C GLY A 36 4.66 4.95 1.17
N VAL A 37 4.95 3.68 0.93
CA VAL A 37 4.08 2.77 0.17
C VAL A 37 2.74 2.58 0.89
N SER A 38 2.75 2.28 2.19
CA SER A 38 1.51 2.11 2.96
C SER A 38 0.67 3.38 3.02
N GLY A 39 1.29 4.55 3.14
CA GLY A 39 0.60 5.84 3.09
C GLY A 39 -0.07 6.10 1.74
N ALA A 40 0.63 5.81 0.64
CA ALA A 40 0.07 5.95 -0.71
C ALA A 40 -1.05 4.95 -0.98
N VAL A 41 -0.86 3.67 -0.65
CA VAL A 41 -1.90 2.62 -0.78
C VAL A 41 -3.14 2.97 0.05
N LYS A 42 -2.96 3.46 1.28
CA LYS A 42 -4.08 3.89 2.12
C LYS A 42 -4.88 5.00 1.46
N SER A 43 -4.21 6.02 0.91
CA SER A 43 -4.87 7.16 0.28
C SER A 43 -5.69 6.72 -0.95
N GLU A 44 -5.11 5.88 -1.79
CA GLU A 44 -5.70 5.49 -3.08
C GLU A 44 -6.77 4.40 -2.95
N CYS A 45 -6.63 3.53 -1.95
CA CYS A 45 -7.59 2.46 -1.69
C CYS A 45 -8.61 2.79 -0.58
N SER A 46 -8.61 4.02 -0.03
CA SER A 46 -9.51 4.45 1.06
C SER A 46 -10.98 4.12 0.80
N PRO A 47 -11.55 4.38 -0.39
CA PRO A 47 -12.97 4.10 -0.65
C PRO A 47 -13.33 2.63 -0.48
N TYR A 48 -12.47 1.72 -0.95
CA TYR A 48 -12.70 0.27 -0.81
C TYR A 48 -12.54 -0.22 0.63
N VAL A 49 -11.67 0.44 1.40
CA VAL A 49 -11.48 0.16 2.82
C VAL A 49 -12.70 0.63 3.63
N GLU A 50 -13.25 1.79 3.30
CA GLU A 50 -14.48 2.31 3.89
C GLU A 50 -15.68 1.39 3.59
N ASP A 51 -15.83 0.94 2.34
CA ASP A 51 -16.84 -0.05 1.95
C ASP A 51 -16.69 -1.36 2.75
N PHE A 52 -15.47 -1.85 2.90
CA PHE A 52 -15.18 -3.04 3.71
C PHE A 52 -15.57 -2.82 5.18
N PHE A 53 -15.18 -1.70 5.79
CA PHE A 53 -15.50 -1.42 7.19
C PHE A 53 -17.00 -1.21 7.42
N GLY A 54 -17.70 -0.60 6.47
CA GLY A 54 -19.16 -0.53 6.48
C GLY A 54 -19.77 -1.94 6.50
N CYS A 55 -19.32 -2.81 5.59
CA CYS A 55 -19.76 -4.21 5.59
C CYS A 55 -19.40 -4.97 6.87
N PHE A 56 -18.19 -4.79 7.38
CA PHE A 56 -17.72 -5.42 8.61
C PHE A 56 -18.55 -5.01 9.82
N GLN A 57 -18.87 -3.72 9.96
CA GLN A 57 -19.71 -3.20 11.04
C GLN A 57 -21.11 -3.85 11.04
N HIS A 58 -21.64 -4.15 9.86
CA HIS A 58 -22.90 -4.86 9.66
C HIS A 58 -22.74 -6.39 9.57
N ARG A 59 -21.58 -6.95 9.91
CA ARG A 59 -21.29 -8.40 9.84
C ARG A 59 -21.60 -9.01 8.48
N PHE A 60 -21.41 -8.23 7.41
CA PHE A 60 -21.72 -8.60 6.03
C PHE A 60 -23.20 -8.95 5.77
N GLN A 61 -24.13 -8.45 6.59
CA GLN A 61 -25.56 -8.73 6.44
C GLN A 61 -26.29 -7.79 5.48
N LEU A 62 -25.64 -6.73 4.98
CA LEU A 62 -26.24 -5.87 3.96
C LEU A 62 -26.23 -6.58 2.60
N SER A 63 -27.27 -6.38 1.80
CA SER A 63 -27.35 -6.93 0.44
C SER A 63 -26.24 -6.43 -0.50
N SER A 64 -25.63 -5.28 -0.18
CA SER A 64 -24.48 -4.71 -0.89
C SER A 64 -23.15 -5.36 -0.51
N CYS A 65 -23.09 -6.11 0.59
CA CYS A 65 -21.87 -6.76 1.08
C CYS A 65 -21.69 -8.13 0.44
N THR A 66 -20.90 -8.15 -0.64
CA THR A 66 -20.58 -9.38 -1.38
C THR A 66 -19.07 -9.61 -1.34
N ASP A 67 -18.62 -10.77 -1.83
CA ASP A 67 -17.19 -11.07 -2.01
C ASP A 67 -16.47 -10.00 -2.84
N ALA A 68 -17.20 -9.28 -3.70
CA ALA A 68 -16.65 -8.18 -4.48
C ALA A 68 -16.15 -7.01 -3.62
N THR A 69 -16.69 -6.79 -2.41
CA THR A 69 -16.24 -5.72 -1.50
C THR A 69 -14.80 -5.97 -1.06
N VAL A 70 -14.50 -7.20 -0.60
CA VAL A 70 -13.15 -7.61 -0.22
C VAL A 70 -12.24 -7.69 -1.45
N GLY A 71 -12.76 -8.25 -2.56
CA GLY A 71 -12.01 -8.40 -3.81
C GLY A 71 -11.53 -7.07 -4.39
N LYS A 72 -12.36 -6.02 -4.38
CA LYS A 72 -11.97 -4.67 -4.84
C LYS A 72 -10.86 -4.08 -3.99
N MET A 73 -10.96 -4.22 -2.66
CA MET A 73 -9.93 -3.72 -1.74
C MET A 73 -8.58 -4.41 -1.98
N LEU A 74 -8.56 -5.75 -2.01
CA LEU A 74 -7.33 -6.51 -2.23
C LEU A 74 -6.71 -6.22 -3.61
N LYS A 75 -7.54 -6.14 -4.65
CA LYS A 75 -7.09 -5.81 -6.00
C LYS A 75 -6.47 -4.42 -6.07
N CYS A 76 -7.04 -3.42 -5.40
CA CYS A 76 -6.46 -2.09 -5.32
C CYS A 76 -5.08 -2.13 -4.65
N GLN A 77 -4.97 -2.78 -3.48
CA GLN A 77 -3.71 -2.91 -2.76
C GLN A 77 -2.63 -3.61 -3.59
N GLU A 78 -2.98 -4.70 -4.28
CA GLU A 78 -2.07 -5.45 -5.15
C GLU A 78 -1.58 -4.59 -6.32
N GLN A 79 -2.50 -4.00 -7.09
CA GLN A 79 -2.17 -3.22 -8.28
C GLN A 79 -1.30 -2.01 -7.92
N PHE A 80 -1.67 -1.31 -6.84
CA PHE A 80 -0.96 -0.09 -6.44
C PHE A 80 0.40 -0.39 -5.83
N SER A 81 0.51 -1.43 -5.00
CA SER A 81 1.80 -1.88 -4.46
C SER A 81 2.74 -2.33 -5.57
N ARG A 82 2.24 -3.07 -6.56
CA ARG A 82 3.04 -3.45 -7.75
C ARG A 82 3.51 -2.22 -8.52
N HIS A 83 2.65 -1.24 -8.75
CA HIS A 83 3.02 -0.01 -9.45
C HIS A 83 4.09 0.82 -8.71
N LEU A 84 4.03 0.85 -7.38
CA LEU A 84 4.99 1.58 -6.54
C LEU A 84 6.34 0.85 -6.41
N LEU A 85 6.32 -0.48 -6.38
CA LEU A 85 7.51 -1.32 -6.22
C LEU A 85 8.17 -1.69 -7.55
N ALA A 86 7.47 -1.49 -8.67
CA ALA A 86 8.02 -1.68 -10.00
C ALA A 86 9.26 -0.78 -10.16
N THR A 87 10.38 -1.43 -10.43
CA THR A 87 11.65 -0.77 -10.71
C THR A 87 11.70 -0.54 -12.22
N ASN A 88 11.84 0.71 -12.67
CA ASN A 88 12.20 0.99 -14.06
C ASN A 88 13.61 0.47 -14.35
#